data_AF-A0A7C6R220-F1
#
_entry.id   AF-A0A7C6R220-F1
#
_cell.length_a   1.000
_cell.length_b   1.000
_cell.length_c   1.000
_cell.angle_alpha   90.00
_cell.angle_beta   90.00
_cell.angle_gamma   90.00
#
_symmetry.space_group_name_H-M   'P 1'
#
loop_
_entity.id
_entity.type
_entity.pdbx_description
1 polymer ?
#
loop_
_entity_poly.entity_id
_entity_poly.type
_entity_poly.pdbx_seq_one_letter_code
_entity_poly.pdbx_strand_id
1 'polypeptide(L)'
;MDAIPVYDLLRGKMAGLARRHGLQEEEVLVYTEVLTPEQAIGRPERRDFPLLKGKEKMVEACLREARGQAYTGRPGFFRGSLAGVLELDLRDEFERAVFIATLNALARHAGLVHNTLHCRDLGPGDCGRRVADFLS
;
A
#
# COMPACT_ATOMS: atom_id res chain seq x y z
N MET A 1 -7.37 -16.01 -18.28
CA MET A 1 -7.65 -14.69 -18.87
C MET A 1 -9.11 -14.46 -18.49
N ASP A 2 -9.42 -13.61 -17.52
CA ASP A 2 -9.08 -12.19 -17.51
C ASP A 2 -8.65 -11.71 -16.12
N ALA A 3 -7.62 -10.86 -16.07
CA ALA A 3 -7.38 -10.03 -14.90
C ALA A 3 -8.50 -8.98 -14.82
N ILE A 4 -8.89 -8.60 -13.60
CA ILE A 4 -9.93 -7.60 -13.39
C ILE A 4 -9.45 -6.30 -14.07
N PRO A 5 -10.25 -5.65 -14.94
CA PRO A 5 -9.79 -4.56 -15.82
C PRO A 5 -9.00 -3.43 -15.13
N VAL A 6 -9.28 -3.20 -13.84
CA VAL A 6 -8.57 -2.20 -13.03
C VAL A 6 -7.11 -2.57 -12.77
N TYR A 7 -6.78 -3.83 -12.50
CA TYR A 7 -5.42 -4.23 -12.14
C TYR A 7 -4.47 -4.19 -13.33
N ASP A 8 -4.95 -4.52 -14.53
CA ASP A 8 -4.16 -4.36 -15.75
C ASP A 8 -3.87 -2.90 -16.06
N LEU A 9 -4.88 -2.02 -15.89
CA LEU A 9 -4.70 -0.58 -16.02
C LEU A 9 -3.67 -0.06 -15.01
N LEU A 10 -3.77 -0.47 -13.74
CA LEU A 10 -2.82 -0.09 -12.70
C LEU A 10 -1.42 -0.61 -13.00
N ARG A 11 -1.27 -1.86 -13.48
CA ARG A 11 0.01 -2.45 -13.87
C ARG A 11 0.65 -1.65 -15.01
N GLY A 12 -0.12 -1.29 -16.03
CA GLY A 12 0.35 -0.44 -17.13
C GLY A 12 0.82 0.94 -16.64
N LYS A 13 0.05 1.58 -15.75
CA LYS A 13 0.43 2.87 -15.16
C LYS A 13 1.69 2.77 -14.30
N MET A 14 1.79 1.74 -13.47
CA MET A 14 2.95 1.46 -12.63
C MET A 14 4.20 1.22 -13.46
N ALA A 15 4.12 0.39 -14.50
CA ALA A 15 5.22 0.13 -15.43
C ALA A 15 5.69 1.40 -16.14
N GLY A 16 4.75 2.23 -16.60
CA GLY A 16 5.06 3.52 -17.21
C GLY A 16 5.74 4.47 -16.23
N LEU A 17 5.29 4.50 -14.97
CA LEU A 17 5.87 5.34 -13.92
C LEU A 17 7.27 4.87 -13.55
N ALA A 18 7.46 3.57 -13.32
CA ALA A 18 8.77 2.98 -13.03
C ALA A 18 9.78 3.30 -14.14
N ARG A 19 9.36 3.17 -15.41
CA ARG A 19 10.20 3.51 -16.58
C ARG A 19 10.59 4.98 -16.63
N ARG A 20 9.65 5.90 -16.41
CA ARG A 20 9.93 7.35 -16.44
C ARG A 20 10.92 7.78 -15.36
N HIS A 21 10.94 7.08 -14.24
CA HIS A 21 11.86 7.36 -13.13
C HIS A 21 13.12 6.48 -13.16
N GLY A 22 13.26 5.55 -14.13
CA GLY A 22 14.40 4.65 -14.24
C GLY A 22 14.53 3.66 -13.08
N LEU A 23 13.41 3.19 -12.53
CA LEU A 23 13.36 2.39 -11.31
C LEU A 23 13.06 0.90 -11.56
N GLN A 24 12.97 0.42 -12.80
CA GLN A 24 12.52 -0.95 -13.07
C GLN A 24 13.31 -2.03 -12.30
N GLU A 25 14.63 -1.87 -12.22
CA GLU A 25 15.53 -2.78 -11.49
C GLU A 25 15.75 -2.38 -10.03
N GLU A 26 15.13 -1.28 -9.58
CA GLU A 26 15.25 -0.83 -8.20
C GLU A 26 14.69 -1.90 -7.26
N GLU A 27 15.45 -2.23 -6.22
CA GLU A 27 14.99 -3.13 -5.18
C GLU A 27 13.82 -2.49 -4.43
N VAL A 28 12.73 -3.22 -4.34
CA VAL A 28 11.59 -2.94 -3.49
C VAL A 28 11.64 -3.95 -2.35
N LEU A 29 11.73 -3.42 -1.14
CA LEU A 29 11.61 -4.20 0.07
C LEU A 29 10.19 -4.02 0.58
N VAL A 30 9.36 -5.07 0.52
CA VAL A 30 8.03 -5.02 1.10
C VAL A 30 8.07 -5.75 2.44
N TYR A 31 8.15 -4.95 3.50
CA TYR A 31 8.02 -5.43 4.86
C TYR A 31 6.55 -5.76 5.11
N THR A 32 6.30 -7.04 5.21
CA THR A 32 4.99 -7.61 5.51
C THR A 32 4.97 -8.34 6.83
N GLU A 33 6.03 -8.17 7.63
CA GLU A 33 5.84 -8.31 9.06
C GLU A 33 4.69 -7.36 9.37
N VAL A 34 3.53 -7.97 9.57
CA VAL A 34 2.27 -7.28 9.77
C VAL A 34 2.54 -6.15 10.73
N LEU A 35 2.35 -4.91 10.28
CA LEU A 35 2.43 -3.78 11.20
C LEU A 35 1.52 -4.13 12.37
N THR A 36 2.07 -4.08 13.58
CA THR A 36 1.23 -4.23 14.76
C THR A 36 0.13 -3.17 14.68
N PRO A 37 -1.04 -3.38 15.29
CA PRO A 37 -2.09 -2.37 15.23
C PRO A 37 -1.60 -0.98 15.69
N GLU A 38 -0.68 -0.94 16.66
CA GLU A 38 -0.02 0.29 17.10
C GLU A 38 0.94 0.89 16.06
N GLN A 39 1.67 0.08 15.29
CA GLN A 39 2.48 0.58 14.17
C GLN A 39 1.61 1.08 13.01
N ALA A 40 0.49 0.41 12.73
CA ALA A 40 -0.41 0.74 11.62
C ALA A 40 -1.22 2.01 11.88
N ILE A 41 -1.82 2.14 13.07
CA ILE A 41 -2.76 3.24 13.40
C ILE A 41 -2.51 3.90 14.76
N GLY A 42 -1.42 3.56 15.46
CA GLY A 42 -1.15 4.13 16.78
C GLY A 42 -2.18 3.68 17.82
N ARG A 43 -2.58 4.61 18.68
CA ARG A 43 -3.54 4.39 19.77
C ARG A 43 -4.78 5.25 19.57
N PRO A 44 -5.66 4.90 18.61
CA PRO A 44 -6.85 5.70 18.37
C PRO A 44 -7.85 5.60 19.53
N GLU A 45 -8.63 6.66 19.71
CA GLU A 45 -9.75 6.70 20.67
C GLU A 45 -10.83 5.70 20.29
N ARG A 46 -11.19 5.66 19.01
CA ARG A 46 -12.13 4.69 18.45
C ARG A 46 -11.51 3.29 18.46
N ARG A 47 -12.21 2.30 19.03
CA ARG A 47 -11.67 0.96 19.32
C ARG A 47 -12.18 -0.18 18.42
N ASP A 48 -13.13 0.11 17.54
CA ASP A 48 -13.80 -0.91 16.72
C ASP A 48 -13.14 -1.16 15.35
N PHE A 49 -12.01 -0.51 15.05
CA PHE A 49 -11.25 -0.68 13.80
C PHE A 49 -10.90 -2.17 13.53
N PRO A 50 -11.10 -2.67 12.30
CA PRO A 50 -10.72 -4.03 11.91
C PRO A 50 -9.24 -4.36 12.16
N LEU A 51 -8.34 -3.38 11.99
CA LEU A 51 -6.92 -3.49 12.30
C LEU A 51 -6.65 -3.83 13.78
N LEU A 52 -7.36 -3.19 14.72
CA LEU A 52 -7.23 -3.49 16.16
C LEU A 52 -7.72 -4.89 16.50
N LYS A 53 -8.76 -5.36 15.80
CA LYS A 53 -9.36 -6.68 15.99
C LYS A 53 -8.60 -7.78 15.24
N GLY A 54 -7.55 -7.44 14.49
CA GLY A 54 -6.76 -8.38 13.70
C GLY A 54 -7.49 -9.00 12.51
N LYS A 55 -8.69 -8.49 12.15
CA LYS A 55 -9.47 -8.95 10.99
C LYS A 55 -8.87 -8.50 9.66
N GLU A 56 -8.17 -7.37 9.69
CA GLU A 56 -7.38 -6.84 8.59
C GLU A 56 -5.97 -6.57 9.08
N LYS A 57 -5.01 -6.71 8.19
CA LYS A 57 -3.60 -6.40 8.41
C LYS A 57 -3.16 -5.31 7.45
N MET A 58 -2.09 -4.61 7.81
CA MET A 58 -1.47 -3.60 6.97
C MET A 58 -0.04 -4.03 6.66
N VAL A 59 0.30 -4.02 5.37
CA VAL A 59 1.66 -4.24 4.88
C VAL A 59 2.25 -2.93 4.37
N GLU A 60 3.58 -2.85 4.31
CA GLU A 60 4.27 -1.66 3.87
C GLU A 60 5.41 -1.97 2.89
N ALA A 61 5.42 -1.28 1.77
CA ALA A 61 6.51 -1.29 0.81
C ALA A 61 7.43 -0.10 1.06
N CYS A 62 8.74 -0.37 1.03
CA CYS A 62 9.81 0.60 1.00
C CYS A 62 10.46 0.56 -0.38
N LEU A 63 10.41 1.69 -1.09
CA LEU A 63 11.09 1.94 -2.34
C LEU A 63 11.98 3.17 -2.14
N ARG A 64 13.28 2.96 -1.96
CA ARG A 64 14.20 3.99 -1.45
C ARG A 64 13.65 4.60 -0.15
N GLU A 65 13.59 5.92 -0.07
CA GLU A 65 13.03 6.67 1.06
C GLU A 65 11.48 6.74 1.04
N ALA A 66 10.83 6.26 -0.02
CA ALA A 66 9.38 6.33 -0.15
C ALA A 66 8.71 5.08 0.43
N ARG A 67 7.65 5.29 1.21
CA ARG A 67 6.87 4.22 1.83
C ARG A 67 5.43 4.24 1.34
N GLY A 68 4.83 3.06 1.19
CA GLY A 68 3.44 2.90 0.79
C GLY A 68 2.79 1.71 1.48
N GLN A 69 1.58 1.91 1.99
CA GLN A 69 0.85 0.88 2.72
C GLN A 69 -0.33 0.32 1.94
N ALA A 70 -0.70 -0.92 2.22
CA ALA A 70 -1.91 -1.56 1.72
C ALA A 70 -2.54 -2.47 2.78
N TYR A 71 -3.87 -2.60 2.73
CA TYR A 71 -4.62 -3.54 3.56
C TYR A 71 -4.62 -4.94 2.94
N THR A 72 -4.59 -5.97 3.78
CA THR A 72 -4.69 -7.38 3.36
C THR A 72 -5.19 -8.27 4.49
N GLY A 73 -5.89 -9.35 4.16
CA GLY A 73 -6.16 -10.46 5.08
C GLY A 73 -5.05 -11.54 5.06
N ARG A 74 -4.20 -11.54 4.03
CA ARG A 74 -3.08 -12.49 3.85
C ARG A 74 -1.73 -11.76 3.74
N PRO A 75 -1.09 -11.42 4.87
CA PRO A 75 0.25 -10.83 4.88
C PRO A 75 1.36 -11.90 4.70
N GLY A 76 2.52 -11.55 4.15
CA GLY A 76 3.66 -12.47 3.98
C GLY A 76 4.88 -11.81 3.34
N PHE A 77 6.12 -12.25 3.55
CA PHE A 77 7.33 -11.47 3.17
C PHE A 77 7.59 -11.41 1.66
N PHE A 78 7.91 -10.21 1.14
CA PHE A 78 8.37 -10.02 -0.23
C PHE A 78 9.63 -9.13 -0.29
N ARG A 79 10.61 -9.60 -1.06
CA ARG A 79 11.79 -8.84 -1.45
C ARG A 79 12.07 -9.13 -2.92
N GLY A 80 12.17 -8.10 -3.74
CA GLY A 80 12.39 -8.23 -5.17
C GLY A 80 12.53 -6.86 -5.84
N SER A 81 12.63 -6.82 -7.16
CA SER A 81 12.67 -5.56 -7.93
C SER A 81 11.27 -5.04 -8.25
N LEU A 82 11.15 -3.78 -8.67
CA LEU A 82 9.91 -3.26 -9.26
C LEU A 82 9.45 -4.09 -10.47
N ALA A 83 10.38 -4.58 -11.30
CA ALA A 83 10.08 -5.49 -12.40
C ALA A 83 9.43 -6.79 -11.90
N GLY A 84 9.96 -7.41 -10.84
CA GLY A 84 9.35 -8.58 -10.23
C GLY A 84 7.95 -8.31 -9.68
N VAL A 85 7.73 -7.13 -9.07
CA VAL A 85 6.39 -6.73 -8.61
C VAL A 85 5.40 -6.60 -9.78
N LEU A 86 5.86 -6.14 -10.94
CA LEU A 86 5.07 -6.04 -12.17
C LEU A 86 4.74 -7.40 -12.81
N GLU A 87 5.27 -8.50 -12.30
CA GLU A 87 4.98 -9.87 -12.79
C GLU A 87 4.05 -10.66 -11.86
N LEU A 88 3.76 -10.14 -10.67
CA LEU A 88 2.90 -10.79 -9.68
C LEU A 88 1.50 -11.15 -10.22
N ASP A 89 0.95 -12.27 -9.75
CA ASP A 89 -0.41 -12.73 -9.97
C ASP A 89 -1.38 -12.05 -9.00
N LEU A 90 -2.02 -10.98 -9.48
CA LEU A 90 -2.93 -10.15 -8.68
C LEU A 90 -4.27 -10.83 -8.31
N ARG A 91 -4.47 -12.10 -8.70
CA ARG A 91 -5.55 -12.93 -8.16
C ARG A 91 -5.23 -13.38 -6.74
N ASP A 92 -3.96 -13.64 -6.45
CA ASP A 92 -3.54 -13.89 -5.09
C ASP A 92 -3.61 -12.61 -4.25
N GLU A 93 -4.14 -12.75 -3.03
CA GLU A 93 -4.40 -11.61 -2.15
C GLU A 93 -3.12 -11.04 -1.54
N PHE A 94 -2.17 -11.91 -1.23
CA PHE A 94 -0.89 -11.50 -0.71
C PHE A 94 -0.11 -10.73 -1.78
N GLU A 95 0.01 -11.30 -2.98
CA GLU A 95 0.72 -10.67 -4.09
C GLU A 95 0.06 -9.35 -4.53
N ARG A 96 -1.28 -9.29 -4.51
CA ARG A 96 -2.01 -8.05 -4.74
C ARG A 96 -1.71 -6.98 -3.70
N ALA A 97 -1.58 -7.34 -2.42
CA ALA A 97 -1.21 -6.40 -1.37
C ALA A 97 0.21 -5.85 -1.56
N VAL A 98 1.17 -6.70 -1.93
CA VAL A 98 2.54 -6.31 -2.30
C VAL A 98 2.52 -5.31 -3.46
N PHE A 99 1.76 -5.62 -4.52
CA PHE A 99 1.61 -4.76 -5.68
C PHE A 99 1.05 -3.37 -5.31
N ILE A 100 -0.04 -3.31 -4.54
CA ILE A 100 -0.67 -2.04 -4.17
C ILE A 100 0.21 -1.23 -3.22
N ALA A 101 0.85 -1.85 -2.23
CA ALA A 101 1.77 -1.17 -1.33
C ALA A 101 2.94 -0.54 -2.10
N THR A 102 3.49 -1.30 -3.07
CA THR A 102 4.58 -0.84 -3.94
C THR A 102 4.14 0.29 -4.86
N LEU A 103 2.95 0.18 -5.48
CA LEU A 103 2.38 1.26 -6.29
C LEU A 103 2.24 2.55 -5.47
N ASN A 104 1.76 2.46 -4.23
CA ASN A 104 1.66 3.61 -3.33
C ASN A 104 3.04 4.22 -3.04
N ALA A 105 4.05 3.39 -2.74
CA ALA A 105 5.41 3.86 -2.52
C ALA A 105 6.00 4.55 -3.76
N LEU A 106 5.82 3.96 -4.95
CA LEU A 106 6.27 4.52 -6.22
C LEU A 106 5.56 5.84 -6.56
N ALA A 107 4.24 5.92 -6.37
CA ALA A 107 3.48 7.14 -6.61
C ALA A 107 3.93 8.29 -5.68
N ARG A 108 4.26 7.96 -4.42
CA ARG A 108 4.88 8.91 -3.49
C ARG A 108 6.27 9.34 -3.92
N HIS A 109 7.12 8.38 -4.30
CA HIS A 109 8.45 8.67 -4.83
C HIS A 109 8.38 9.63 -6.03
N ALA A 110 7.41 9.42 -6.91
CA ALA A 110 7.18 10.26 -8.08
C ALA A 110 6.54 11.63 -7.77
N GLY A 111 6.23 11.93 -6.50
CA GLY A 111 5.61 13.20 -6.10
C GLY A 111 4.15 13.35 -6.50
N LEU A 112 3.46 12.28 -6.90
CA LEU A 112 2.06 12.31 -7.30
C LEU A 112 1.10 12.34 -6.11
N VAL A 113 1.53 11.76 -4.99
CA VAL A 113 0.76 11.65 -3.74
C VAL A 113 1.69 11.77 -2.53
N HIS A 114 1.14 12.18 -1.39
CA HIS A 114 1.92 12.33 -0.15
C HIS A 114 1.40 11.47 1.02
N ASN A 115 0.10 11.16 1.03
CA ASN A 115 -0.57 10.47 2.14
C ASN A 115 -0.75 8.97 1.88
N THR A 116 0.38 8.26 1.73
CA THR A 116 0.42 6.81 1.44
C THR A 116 0.59 5.92 2.66
N LEU A 117 0.75 6.55 3.82
CA LEU A 117 0.77 5.90 5.13
C LEU A 117 -0.50 6.29 5.86
N HIS A 118 -1.11 5.32 6.54
CA HIS A 118 -2.35 5.57 7.24
C HIS A 118 -2.13 6.51 8.43
N CYS A 119 -3.19 7.23 8.79
CA CYS A 119 -3.16 8.15 9.91
C CYS A 119 -3.01 7.39 11.22
N ARG A 120 -2.36 8.01 12.21
CA ARG A 120 -2.13 7.41 13.53
C ARG A 120 -2.84 8.19 14.63
N ASP A 121 -3.12 7.51 15.74
CA ASP A 121 -3.68 8.07 16.97
C ASP A 121 -5.04 8.73 16.73
N LEU A 122 -5.16 10.06 16.88
CA LEU A 122 -6.39 10.80 16.60
C LEU A 122 -6.66 10.95 15.09
N GLY A 123 -5.62 10.76 14.27
CA GLY A 123 -5.63 11.00 12.84
C GLY A 123 -6.69 10.24 12.05
N PRO A 124 -7.00 8.94 12.31
CA PRO A 124 -8.10 8.25 11.64
C PRO A 124 -9.46 8.94 11.84
N GLY A 125 -9.72 9.48 13.02
CA GLY A 125 -10.95 10.23 13.31
C GLY A 125 -11.00 11.56 12.57
N ASP A 126 -9.91 12.31 12.59
CA ASP A 126 -9.77 13.58 11.84
C ASP A 126 -9.90 13.37 10.34
N CYS A 127 -9.24 12.34 9.81
CA CYS A 127 -9.27 12.00 8.39
C CYS A 127 -10.69 11.65 7.96
N GLY A 128 -11.40 10.82 8.73
CA GLY A 128 -12.79 10.48 8.47
C GLY A 128 -13.71 11.71 8.43
N ARG A 129 -13.56 12.65 9.38
CA ARG A 129 -14.31 13.92 9.38
C ARG A 129 -14.04 14.74 8.12
N ARG A 130 -12.77 14.95 7.77
CA ARG A 130 -12.39 15.73 6.57
C ARG A 130 -12.94 15.13 5.29
N VAL A 131 -12.98 13.80 5.19
CA VAL A 131 -13.58 13.11 4.03
C VAL A 131 -15.10 13.33 4.01
N ALA A 132 -15.79 13.22 5.15
CA ALA A 132 -17.22 13.51 5.22
C ALA A 132 -17.53 14.96 4.82
N ASP A 133 -16.75 15.92 5.33
CA ASP A 133 -16.89 17.34 4.98
C ASP A 133 -16.66 17.59 3.48
N PHE A 134 -15.69 16.90 2.87
CA PHE A 134 -15.42 17.02 1.42
C PHE A 134 -16.55 16.45 0.54
N LEU A 135 -17.30 15.46 1.04
CA LEU A 135 -18.39 14.81 0.32
C LEU A 135 -19.76 15.49 0.55
N SER A 136 -19.83 16.47 1.45
CA SER A 136 -21.05 17.22 1.80
C SER A 136 -21.30 18.37 0.83
#